data_AF-A0A3D4QJP7-F1
#
_entry.id   AF-A0A3D4QJP7-F1
#
_cell.length_a   1.000
_cell.length_b   1.000
_cell.length_c   1.000
_cell.angle_alpha   90.00
_cell.angle_beta   90.00
_cell.angle_gamma   90.00
#
_symmetry.space_group_name_H-M   'P 1'
#
loop_
_entity.id
_entity.type
_entity.pdbx_description
1 polymer ?
#
loop_
_entity_poly.entity_id
_entity_poly.type
_entity_poly.pdbx_seq_one_letter_code
_entity_poly.pdbx_strand_id
1 'polypeptide(L)'
;MDQAAKVAAFQKLHAEPGCFIIPNPWDLGSARMLEAMGFKALATSSAGYNLSRGQVDGDATVEDHFAHFRELCAGVDVPINADFENAYADTAEGVAVNIRLAAGTGLAGGSLEDYDGTAIYDMAEAVDRL
;
A
#
# COMPACT_ATOMS: atom_id res chain seq x y z
N MET A 1 -4.30 1.11 -17.51
CA MET A 1 -3.61 -0.21 -17.72
C MET A 1 -4.32 -1.30 -16.89
N ASP A 2 -4.26 -2.58 -17.30
CA ASP A 2 -4.71 -3.65 -16.40
C ASP A 2 -3.75 -3.84 -15.21
N GLN A 3 -4.20 -4.53 -14.16
CA GLN A 3 -3.42 -4.68 -12.93
C GLN A 3 -2.11 -5.43 -13.15
N ALA A 4 -2.10 -6.48 -13.98
CA ALA A 4 -0.90 -7.26 -14.25
C ALA A 4 0.20 -6.40 -14.92
N ALA A 5 -0.19 -5.53 -15.86
CA ALA A 5 0.71 -4.56 -16.47
C ALA A 5 1.24 -3.54 -15.44
N LYS A 6 0.41 -3.08 -14.49
CA LYS A 6 0.85 -2.20 -13.40
C LYS A 6 1.87 -2.89 -12.48
N VAL A 7 1.63 -4.15 -12.11
CA VAL A 7 2.57 -4.98 -11.31
C VAL A 7 3.91 -5.11 -12.04
N ALA A 8 3.90 -5.48 -13.32
CA ALA A 8 5.12 -5.63 -14.11
C ALA A 8 5.88 -4.30 -14.25
N ALA A 9 5.17 -3.18 -14.44
CA ALA A 9 5.77 -1.85 -14.47
C ALA A 9 6.43 -1.49 -13.13
N PHE A 10 5.79 -1.80 -12.00
CA PHE A 10 6.34 -1.55 -10.67
C PHE A 10 7.59 -2.39 -10.39
N GLN A 11 7.59 -3.67 -10.75
CA GLN A 11 8.78 -4.53 -10.67
C GLN A 11 9.92 -3.99 -11.51
N LYS A 12 9.62 -3.49 -12.72
CA LYS A 12 10.62 -2.90 -13.62
C LYS A 12 11.30 -1.68 -12.99
N LEU A 13 10.54 -0.79 -12.31
CA LEU A 13 11.10 0.38 -11.63
C LEU A 13 12.17 0.00 -10.59
N HIS A 14 12.01 -1.13 -9.89
CA HIS A 14 12.99 -1.63 -8.92
C HIS A 14 14.19 -2.34 -9.56
N ALA A 15 14.00 -2.93 -10.73
CA ALA A 15 15.06 -3.66 -11.44
C ALA A 15 15.97 -2.74 -12.28
N GLU A 16 15.49 -1.53 -12.62
CA GLU A 16 16.27 -0.55 -13.38
C GLU A 16 17.40 0.06 -12.53
N PRO A 17 18.58 0.34 -13.13
CA PRO A 17 19.66 1.02 -12.41
C PRO A 17 19.26 2.40 -11.90
N GLY A 18 19.70 2.73 -10.69
CA GLY A 18 19.47 4.02 -10.06
C GLY A 18 18.38 3.96 -8.99
N CYS A 19 17.79 5.11 -8.69
CA CYS A 19 16.70 5.25 -7.74
C CYS A 19 15.52 5.97 -8.40
N PHE A 20 14.31 5.67 -7.95
CA PHE A 20 13.11 6.41 -8.33
C PHE A 20 12.39 6.90 -7.06
N ILE A 21 11.54 7.92 -7.22
CA ILE A 21 10.76 8.50 -6.13
C ILE A 21 9.34 7.94 -6.20
N ILE A 22 8.81 7.53 -5.05
CA ILE A 22 7.44 7.07 -4.86
C ILE A 22 6.75 7.97 -3.82
N PRO A 23 6.04 9.02 -4.23
CA PRO A 23 5.37 9.92 -3.29
C PRO A 23 4.08 9.28 -2.74
N ASN A 24 3.66 9.77 -1.57
CA ASN A 24 2.52 9.22 -0.83
C ASN A 24 1.27 10.13 -0.88
N PRO A 25 0.38 10.02 -1.89
CA PRO A 25 -0.94 10.65 -1.81
C PRO A 25 -1.81 10.05 -0.70
N TRP A 26 -2.70 10.87 -0.13
CA TRP A 26 -3.67 10.46 0.90
C TRP A 26 -5.13 10.51 0.40
N ASP A 27 -5.36 10.98 -0.83
CA ASP A 27 -6.66 11.02 -1.49
C ASP A 27 -6.52 10.93 -3.03
N LEU A 28 -7.65 10.80 -3.74
CA LEU A 28 -7.66 10.70 -5.19
C LEU A 28 -7.14 11.97 -5.90
N GLY A 29 -7.38 13.15 -5.31
CA GLY A 29 -6.96 14.42 -5.90
C GLY A 29 -5.44 14.56 -5.93
N SER A 30 -4.79 14.31 -4.79
CA SER A 30 -3.35 14.29 -4.65
C SER A 30 -2.71 13.19 -5.50
N ALA A 31 -3.33 12.00 -5.61
CA ALA A 31 -2.82 10.93 -6.47
C ALA A 31 -2.78 11.35 -7.95
N ARG A 32 -3.86 11.94 -8.47
CA ARG A 32 -3.92 12.44 -9.85
C ARG A 32 -2.96 13.59 -10.10
N MET A 33 -2.80 14.48 -9.12
CA MET A 33 -1.83 15.56 -9.21
C MET A 33 -0.40 15.02 -9.35
N LEU A 34 -0.02 14.05 -8.53
CA LEU A 34 1.31 13.43 -8.58
C LEU A 34 1.52 12.63 -9.87
N GLU A 35 0.51 11.89 -10.34
CA GLU A 35 0.57 11.25 -11.66
C GLU A 35 0.79 12.27 -12.77
N ALA A 36 0.06 13.39 -12.77
CA ALA A 36 0.21 14.46 -13.76
C ALA A 36 1.59 15.15 -13.70
N MET A 37 2.24 15.14 -12.54
CA MET A 37 3.64 15.59 -12.39
C MET A 37 4.66 14.59 -12.95
N GLY A 38 4.22 13.41 -13.37
CA GLY A 38 5.02 12.42 -14.09
C GLY A 38 5.66 11.33 -13.22
N PHE A 39 5.30 11.24 -11.93
CA PHE A 39 5.72 10.14 -11.07
C PHE A 39 5.30 8.80 -11.66
N LYS A 40 6.17 7.79 -11.57
CA LYS A 40 5.98 6.50 -12.24
C LYS A 40 5.27 5.45 -11.39
N ALA A 41 5.15 5.70 -10.10
CA ALA A 41 4.42 4.92 -9.12
C ALA A 41 4.06 5.84 -7.95
N LEU A 42 3.05 5.44 -7.17
CA LEU A 42 2.62 6.12 -5.95
C LEU A 42 2.53 5.09 -4.82
N ALA A 43 2.62 5.53 -3.58
CA ALA A 43 2.36 4.69 -2.41
C ALA A 43 1.22 5.29 -1.58
N THR A 44 0.42 4.50 -0.89
CA THR A 44 -0.49 5.06 0.12
C THR A 44 0.28 5.43 1.38
N SER A 45 -0.39 6.06 2.34
CA SER A 45 0.11 6.26 3.70
C SER A 45 -1.07 6.16 4.66
N SER A 46 -1.02 5.23 5.61
CA SER A 46 -2.06 5.08 6.66
C SER A 46 -2.17 6.38 7.46
N ALA A 47 -1.04 6.93 7.92
CA ALA A 47 -0.97 8.20 8.62
C ALA A 47 -1.57 9.36 7.81
N GLY A 48 -1.18 9.48 6.53
CA GLY A 48 -1.72 10.52 5.66
C GLY A 48 -3.23 10.40 5.46
N TYR A 49 -3.73 9.18 5.26
CA TYR A 49 -5.15 8.86 5.11
C TYR A 49 -5.97 9.24 6.36
N ASN A 50 -5.47 8.87 7.54
CA ASN A 50 -6.10 9.16 8.83
C ASN A 50 -6.10 10.67 9.13
N LEU A 51 -4.94 11.32 8.99
CA LEU A 51 -4.80 12.76 9.27
C LEU A 51 -5.70 13.61 8.35
N SER A 52 -5.88 13.24 7.08
CA SER A 52 -6.78 13.97 6.17
C SER A 52 -8.26 13.87 6.58
N ARG A 53 -8.60 12.91 7.45
CA ARG A 53 -9.95 12.69 8.01
C ARG A 53 -10.09 13.20 9.45
N GLY A 54 -9.06 13.85 9.99
CA GLY A 54 -9.04 14.31 11.38
C GLY A 54 -8.93 13.18 12.40
N GLN A 55 -8.39 12.03 11.98
CA GLN A 55 -8.14 10.85 12.81
C GLN A 55 -6.66 10.74 13.15
N VAL A 56 -6.34 10.03 14.24
CA VAL A 56 -4.94 9.64 14.50
C VAL A 56 -4.59 8.40 13.70
N ASP A 57 -3.29 8.15 13.53
CA ASP A 57 -2.87 6.96 12.79
C ASP A 57 -3.32 5.67 13.50
N GLY A 58 -3.77 4.68 12.72
CA GLY A 58 -4.36 3.43 13.22
C GLY A 58 -5.87 3.49 13.57
N ASP A 59 -6.53 4.65 13.47
CA ASP A 59 -7.97 4.77 13.79
C ASP A 59 -8.90 4.19 12.69
N ALA A 60 -8.44 4.17 11.43
CA ALA A 60 -9.22 3.64 10.31
C ALA A 60 -9.35 2.12 10.37
N THR A 61 -10.48 1.61 9.90
CA THR A 61 -10.70 0.17 9.77
C THR A 61 -9.96 -0.41 8.57
N VAL A 62 -9.73 -1.73 8.56
CA VAL A 62 -9.18 -2.42 7.38
C VAL A 62 -10.08 -2.24 6.16
N GLU A 63 -11.40 -2.20 6.34
CA GLU A 63 -12.35 -1.93 5.27
C GLU A 63 -12.20 -0.52 4.68
N ASP A 64 -11.91 0.48 5.52
CA ASP A 64 -11.64 1.86 5.07
C ASP A 64 -10.39 1.90 4.18
N HIS A 65 -9.31 1.24 4.58
CA HIS A 65 -8.09 1.16 3.77
C HIS A 65 -8.32 0.39 2.46
N PHE A 66 -9.05 -0.72 2.47
CA PHE A 66 -9.41 -1.40 1.23
C PHE A 66 -10.29 -0.56 0.30
N ALA A 67 -11.21 0.26 0.83
CA ALA A 67 -11.97 1.20 0.03
C ALA A 67 -11.06 2.27 -0.59
N HIS A 68 -10.12 2.80 0.19
CA HIS A 68 -9.12 3.76 -0.27
C HIS A 68 -8.22 3.19 -1.38
N PHE A 69 -7.71 1.96 -1.22
CA PHE A 69 -6.87 1.32 -2.23
C PHE A 69 -7.62 1.16 -3.56
N ARG A 70 -8.89 0.73 -3.52
CA ARG A 70 -9.73 0.61 -4.72
C ARG A 70 -9.94 1.97 -5.38
N GLU A 71 -10.24 3.01 -4.60
CA GLU A 71 -10.44 4.37 -5.09
C GLU A 71 -9.18 4.88 -5.83
N LEU A 72 -8.01 4.77 -5.22
CA LEU A 72 -6.76 5.22 -5.85
C LEU A 72 -6.40 4.39 -7.08
N CYS A 73 -6.47 3.06 -6.98
CA CYS A 73 -6.08 2.16 -8.08
C CYS A 73 -6.98 2.33 -9.32
N ALA A 74 -8.27 2.62 -9.13
CA ALA A 74 -9.21 2.93 -10.20
C ALA A 74 -9.04 4.36 -10.76
N GLY A 75 -8.41 5.24 -9.98
CA GLY A 75 -8.36 6.66 -10.24
C GLY A 75 -7.13 7.17 -10.99
N VAL A 76 -6.06 6.36 -11.07
CA VAL A 76 -4.80 6.64 -11.77
C VAL A 76 -4.38 5.45 -12.65
N ASP A 77 -3.51 5.70 -13.63
CA ASP A 77 -2.95 4.69 -14.52
C ASP A 77 -1.60 4.14 -14.04
N VAL A 78 -0.90 4.83 -13.14
CA VAL A 78 0.35 4.34 -12.54
C VAL A 78 0.14 3.24 -11.48
N PRO A 79 1.16 2.42 -11.16
CA PRO A 79 1.11 1.44 -10.08
C PRO A 79 0.98 2.10 -8.71
N ILE A 80 0.19 1.48 -7.83
CA ILE A 80 0.04 1.88 -6.41
C ILE A 80 0.64 0.81 -5.51
N ASN A 81 1.51 1.23 -4.58
CA ASN A 81 1.99 0.42 -3.46
C ASN A 81 1.15 0.73 -2.21
N ALA A 82 0.54 -0.26 -1.58
CA ALA A 82 -0.12 -0.04 -0.30
C ALA A 82 0.90 0.07 0.84
N ASP A 83 0.82 1.13 1.61
CA ASP A 83 1.14 1.04 3.03
C ASP A 83 0.08 0.13 3.68
N PHE A 84 0.47 -1.11 3.99
CA PHE A 84 -0.45 -2.15 4.46
C PHE A 84 -0.21 -2.52 5.93
N GLU A 85 0.55 -1.68 6.65
CA GLU A 85 0.84 -1.84 8.08
C GLU A 85 1.27 -3.28 8.40
N ASN A 86 0.76 -3.87 9.48
CA ASN A 86 1.04 -5.27 9.84
C ASN A 86 0.16 -6.28 9.06
N ALA A 87 -0.41 -5.86 7.93
CA ALA A 87 -1.46 -6.52 7.15
C ALA A 87 -2.75 -6.81 7.94
N TYR A 88 -3.01 -6.07 9.02
CA TYR A 88 -4.20 -6.19 9.88
C TYR A 88 -4.38 -7.61 10.44
N ALA A 89 -3.28 -8.29 10.72
CA ALA A 89 -3.26 -9.63 11.27
C ALA A 89 -1.93 -9.93 11.98
N ASP A 90 -2.00 -10.64 13.10
CA ASP A 90 -0.79 -11.08 13.82
C ASP A 90 -0.20 -12.38 13.25
N THR A 91 -1.07 -13.27 12.77
CA THR A 91 -0.70 -14.61 12.27
C THR A 91 -0.40 -14.61 10.78
N ALA A 92 0.52 -15.48 10.35
CA ALA A 92 0.86 -15.68 8.95
C ALA A 92 -0.36 -16.04 8.08
N GLU A 93 -1.29 -16.86 8.60
CA GLU A 93 -2.52 -17.20 7.88
C GLU A 93 -3.42 -15.98 7.68
N GLY A 94 -3.55 -15.13 8.71
CA GLY A 94 -4.32 -13.89 8.63
C GLY A 94 -3.70 -12.91 7.63
N VAL A 95 -2.38 -12.74 7.67
CA VAL A 95 -1.63 -11.94 6.69
C VAL A 95 -1.90 -12.45 5.27
N ALA A 96 -1.79 -13.77 5.04
CA ALA A 96 -2.04 -14.35 3.72
C ALA A 96 -3.49 -14.16 3.23
N VAL A 97 -4.49 -14.17 4.12
CA VAL A 97 -5.88 -13.83 3.76
C VAL A 97 -5.97 -12.37 3.33
N ASN A 98 -5.43 -11.45 4.12
CA ASN A 98 -5.52 -10.02 3.87
C ASN A 98 -4.73 -9.58 2.63
N ILE A 99 -3.58 -10.19 2.34
CA ILE A 99 -2.82 -9.97 1.10
C ILE A 99 -3.63 -10.40 -0.13
N ARG A 100 -4.36 -11.52 -0.08
CA ARG A 100 -5.23 -11.93 -1.20
C ARG A 100 -6.40 -10.97 -1.41
N LEU A 101 -6.97 -10.44 -0.33
CA LEU A 101 -8.02 -9.42 -0.41
C LEU A 101 -7.47 -8.10 -0.98
N ALA A 102 -6.29 -7.67 -0.51
CA ALA A 102 -5.59 -6.49 -1.00
C ALA A 102 -5.27 -6.61 -2.48
N ALA A 103 -4.81 -7.77 -2.95
CA ALA A 103 -4.56 -8.03 -4.37
C ALA A 103 -5.81 -7.81 -5.24
N GLY A 104 -7.01 -8.05 -4.69
CA GLY A 104 -8.29 -7.78 -5.36
C GLY A 104 -8.66 -6.29 -5.50
N THR A 105 -7.87 -5.37 -4.94
CA THR A 105 -8.16 -3.92 -4.99
C THR A 105 -7.54 -3.19 -6.17
N GLY A 106 -6.64 -3.84 -6.93
CA GLY A 106 -5.91 -3.23 -8.05
C GLY A 106 -4.49 -2.76 -7.71
N LEU A 107 -4.03 -2.99 -6.48
CA LEU A 107 -2.66 -2.70 -6.03
C LEU A 107 -1.61 -3.41 -6.88
N ALA A 108 -0.44 -2.79 -6.99
CA ALA A 108 0.74 -3.34 -7.66
C ALA A 108 1.75 -3.96 -6.68
N GLY A 109 1.64 -3.62 -5.39
CA GLY A 109 2.48 -4.12 -4.30
C GLY A 109 2.02 -3.54 -2.97
N GLY A 110 2.74 -3.86 -1.89
CA GLY A 110 2.53 -3.26 -0.58
C GLY A 110 3.68 -3.56 0.37
N SER A 111 3.78 -2.76 1.43
CA SER A 111 4.67 -2.99 2.57
C SER A 111 3.93 -3.73 3.68
N LEU A 112 4.61 -4.71 4.28
CA LEU A 112 4.19 -5.41 5.50
C LEU A 112 5.22 -5.11 6.58
N GLU A 113 4.77 -4.57 7.71
CA GLU A 113 5.64 -4.29 8.86
C GLU A 113 5.68 -5.45 9.87
N ASP A 114 6.70 -5.39 10.72
CA ASP A 114 6.97 -6.31 11.81
C ASP A 114 6.61 -5.70 13.18
N TYR A 115 5.71 -4.72 13.24
CA TYR A 115 5.19 -4.11 14.46
C TYR A 115 3.72 -4.49 14.68
N ASP A 116 3.31 -4.81 15.91
CA ASP A 116 1.94 -5.23 16.24
C ASP A 116 1.04 -4.10 16.79
N GLY A 117 1.56 -2.87 16.81
CA GLY A 117 0.93 -1.74 17.51
C GLY A 117 1.49 -1.50 18.91
N THR A 118 2.26 -2.44 19.46
CA THR A 118 2.87 -2.38 20.81
C THR A 118 4.35 -2.76 20.85
N ALA A 119 4.76 -3.75 20.06
CA ALA A 119 6.12 -4.28 20.00
C ALA A 119 6.46 -4.78 18.60
N ILE A 120 7.76 -4.94 18.34
CA ILE A 120 8.24 -5.63 17.14
C ILE A 120 8.09 -7.14 17.34
N TYR A 121 7.54 -7.86 16.36
CA TYR A 121 7.44 -9.33 16.40
C TYR A 121 8.83 -9.97 16.53
N ASP A 122 8.89 -11.14 17.15
CA ASP A 122 10.13 -11.92 17.14
C ASP A 122 10.55 -12.24 15.69
N MET A 123 11.85 -12.23 15.41
CA MET A 123 12.37 -12.41 14.04
C MET A 123 11.81 -13.66 13.33
N ALA A 124 11.62 -14.75 14.07
CA ALA A 124 11.06 -15.98 13.49
C ALA A 124 9.60 -15.82 13.08
N GLU A 125 8.81 -15.08 13.86
CA GLU A 125 7.41 -14.77 13.59
C GLU A 125 7.27 -13.75 12.45
N ALA A 126 8.09 -12.69 12.46
CA ALA A 126 8.16 -11.73 11.36
C ALA A 126 8.49 -12.40 10.02
N VAL A 127 9.40 -13.38 10.01
CA VAL A 127 9.72 -14.17 8.82
C VAL A 127 8.57 -15.09 8.41
N ASP A 128 7.88 -15.72 9.35
CA ASP A 128 6.75 -16.61 9.04
C ASP A 128 5.56 -15.85 8.41
N ARG A 129 5.42 -14.56 8.75
CA ARG A 129 4.41 -13.66 8.18
C ARG A 129 4.68 -13.24 6.72
N LEU A 130 5.91 -13.34 6.21
CA LEU A 130 6.33 -12.89 4.86
C LEU A 130 6.20 -13.98 3.79
#